data_AF-A0A227KQD6-F1
#
_entry.id   AF-A0A227KQD6-F1
#
_cell.length_a   1.000
_cell.length_b   1.000
_cell.length_c   1.000
_cell.angle_alpha   90.00
_cell.angle_beta   90.00
_cell.angle_gamma   90.00
#
_symmetry.space_group_name_H-M   'P 1'
#
loop_
_entity.id
_entity.type
_entity.pdbx_description
1 polymer ?
#
loop_
_entity_poly.entity_id
_entity_poly.type
_entity_poly.pdbx_seq_one_letter_code
_entity_poly.pdbx_strand_id
1 'polypeptide(L)'
;MSINPNSEDVQLNNLLNANKPYTFSVNRSTLVEQARQVWNDVADLEADFCPDNFAQASITMHPAYSSRTDFPDKFLQHCGLFCVGTRKVSVFPRISMISDDPQEENSIAIIVLTKRQTYQALAGQLEKIEEPSLVGQQFMTIESIEAVTAYDRMNVPNDYFTNIYLVGLYVRPGMTVDESRKEFVEYAKKNGFEVNPDFNFEKDGLYYTLIKGERYKLDCISENPFVSCIEVPPLKA
;
A
#
# COMPACT_ATOMS: atom_id res chain seq x y z
N MET A 1 8.62 18.15 6.30
CA MET A 1 9.57 17.77 7.37
C MET A 1 10.97 17.96 6.83
N SER A 2 11.76 18.87 7.41
CA SER A 2 13.18 18.98 7.07
C SER A 2 13.91 17.81 7.69
N ILE A 3 14.49 16.95 6.86
CA ILE A 3 15.23 15.76 7.28
C ILE A 3 16.63 16.22 7.68
N ASN A 4 17.08 15.83 8.86
CA ASN A 4 18.40 16.16 9.37
C ASN A 4 19.44 15.34 8.55
N PRO A 5 20.40 15.96 7.85
CA PRO A 5 21.38 15.23 7.03
C PRO A 5 22.12 14.13 7.82
N ASN A 6 22.31 14.34 9.12
CA ASN A 6 22.93 13.37 10.01
C ASN A 6 22.12 12.06 10.16
N SER A 7 20.82 12.02 9.87
CA SER A 7 20.03 10.79 9.99
C SER A 7 20.15 9.87 8.79
N GLU A 8 20.31 10.41 7.58
CA GLU A 8 20.44 9.61 6.36
C GLU A 8 21.79 8.89 6.31
N ASP A 9 22.88 9.59 6.63
CA ASP A 9 24.21 8.98 6.71
C ASP A 9 24.29 7.90 7.80
N VAL A 10 23.63 8.12 8.94
CA VAL A 10 23.55 7.11 10.01
C VAL A 10 22.75 5.89 9.54
N GLN A 11 21.60 6.08 8.88
CA GLN A 11 20.81 4.96 8.36
C GLN A 11 21.58 4.19 7.28
N LEU A 12 22.26 4.89 6.37
CA LEU A 12 23.10 4.29 5.35
C LEU A 12 24.20 3.43 5.98
N ASN A 13 24.95 3.99 6.94
CA ASN A 13 25.99 3.25 7.65
C ASN A 13 25.44 2.03 8.39
N ASN A 14 24.27 2.14 9.03
CA ASN A 14 23.65 1.01 9.69
C ASN A 14 23.28 -0.09 8.69
N LEU A 15 22.70 0.28 7.54
CA LEU A 15 22.34 -0.69 6.52
C LEU A 15 23.56 -1.33 5.86
N LEU A 16 24.62 -0.58 5.57
CA LEU A 16 25.86 -1.13 5.00
C LEU A 16 26.50 -2.20 5.91
N ASN A 17 26.37 -2.05 7.22
CA ASN A 17 26.93 -2.98 8.20
C ASN A 17 25.98 -4.12 8.59
N ALA A 18 24.71 -4.08 8.16
CA ALA A 18 23.71 -5.07 8.53
C ALA A 18 23.63 -6.21 7.50
N ASN A 19 23.52 -7.45 7.98
CA ASN A 19 23.33 -8.64 7.14
C ASN A 19 22.07 -8.50 6.29
N LYS A 20 22.20 -8.51 4.97
CA LYS A 20 21.08 -8.36 4.02
C LYS A 20 20.47 -9.71 3.64
N PRO A 21 19.14 -9.77 3.43
CA PRO A 21 18.47 -11.02 3.02
C PRO A 21 18.84 -11.36 1.58
N TYR A 22 18.97 -10.33 0.76
CA TYR A 22 19.22 -10.45 -0.66
C TYR A 22 20.51 -9.74 -1.04
N THR A 23 21.23 -10.32 -1.99
CA THR A 23 22.21 -9.55 -2.75
C THR A 23 21.49 -8.55 -3.64
N PHE A 24 22.16 -7.46 -3.97
CA PHE A 24 21.58 -6.40 -4.78
C PHE A 24 21.12 -6.90 -6.16
N SER A 25 21.92 -7.72 -6.83
CA SER A 25 21.60 -8.26 -8.15
C SER A 25 20.38 -9.20 -8.14
N VAL A 26 20.30 -10.08 -7.13
CA VAL A 26 19.15 -10.99 -6.97
C VAL A 26 17.88 -10.20 -6.68
N ASN A 27 17.92 -9.27 -5.72
CA ASN A 27 16.71 -8.51 -5.40
C ASN A 27 16.29 -7.62 -6.57
N ARG A 28 17.25 -7.05 -7.31
CA ARG A 28 16.94 -6.28 -8.52
C ARG A 28 16.17 -7.11 -9.52
N SER A 29 16.65 -8.31 -9.84
CA SER A 29 15.97 -9.18 -10.80
C SER A 29 14.54 -9.49 -10.37
N THR A 30 14.31 -9.78 -9.08
CA THR A 30 12.97 -10.09 -8.58
C THR A 30 12.04 -8.88 -8.58
N LEU A 31 12.47 -7.77 -7.98
CA LEU A 31 11.60 -6.60 -7.77
C LEU A 31 11.31 -5.86 -9.08
N VAL A 32 12.22 -5.91 -10.08
CA VAL A 32 11.96 -5.41 -11.43
C VAL A 32 10.83 -6.19 -12.10
N GLU A 33 10.83 -7.52 -11.98
CA GLU A 33 9.77 -8.35 -12.57
C GLU A 33 8.44 -8.14 -11.86
N GLN A 34 8.46 -8.07 -10.53
CA GLN A 34 7.27 -7.72 -9.75
C GLN A 34 6.72 -6.34 -10.11
N ALA A 35 7.58 -5.33 -10.30
CA ALA A 35 7.15 -4.00 -10.76
C ALA A 35 6.49 -4.03 -12.15
N ARG A 36 6.94 -4.90 -13.06
CA ARG A 36 6.27 -5.11 -14.35
C ARG A 36 4.90 -5.76 -14.16
N GLN A 37 4.80 -6.74 -13.26
CA GLN A 37 3.51 -7.35 -12.93
C GLN A 37 2.54 -6.34 -12.33
N VAL A 38 2.99 -5.50 -11.39
CA VAL A 38 2.17 -4.41 -10.84
C VAL A 38 1.67 -3.49 -11.94
N TRP A 39 2.52 -3.13 -12.92
CA TRP A 39 2.06 -2.34 -14.07
C TRP A 39 0.95 -3.06 -14.85
N ASN A 40 1.12 -4.35 -15.16
CA ASN A 40 0.10 -5.12 -15.88
C ASN A 40 -1.24 -5.10 -15.11
N ASP A 41 -1.20 -5.38 -13.80
CA ASP A 41 -2.39 -5.43 -12.96
C ASP A 41 -3.11 -4.08 -12.89
N VAL A 42 -2.37 -2.97 -12.69
CA VAL A 42 -2.99 -1.64 -12.58
C VAL A 42 -3.39 -1.05 -13.94
N ALA A 43 -2.74 -1.47 -15.03
CA ALA A 43 -3.08 -1.06 -16.38
C ALA A 43 -4.43 -1.62 -16.82
N ASP A 44 -4.75 -2.84 -16.36
CA ASP A 44 -6.00 -3.54 -16.66
C ASP A 44 -7.21 -2.98 -15.89
N LEU A 45 -6.99 -2.17 -14.86
CA LEU A 45 -8.06 -1.50 -14.12
C LEU A 45 -8.85 -0.53 -15.01
N GLU A 46 -10.18 -0.58 -14.89
CA GLU A 46 -11.07 0.35 -15.56
C GLU A 46 -10.80 1.80 -15.09
N ALA A 47 -10.79 2.74 -16.04
CA ALA A 47 -10.48 4.13 -15.75
C ALA A 47 -11.45 4.75 -14.71
N ASP A 48 -12.70 4.30 -14.71
CA ASP A 48 -13.73 4.77 -13.79
C ASP A 48 -13.45 4.37 -12.33
N PHE A 49 -12.64 3.34 -12.08
CA PHE A 49 -12.23 2.91 -10.74
C PHE A 49 -10.89 3.52 -10.29
N CYS A 50 -10.22 4.29 -11.15
CA CYS A 50 -8.95 4.95 -10.86
C CYS A 50 -9.11 6.47 -10.88
N PRO A 51 -9.72 7.11 -9.84
CA PRO A 51 -9.89 8.56 -9.82
C PRO A 51 -8.55 9.27 -9.99
N ASP A 52 -8.51 10.24 -10.91
CA ASP A 52 -7.30 10.95 -11.33
C ASP A 52 -6.11 10.06 -11.68
N ASN A 53 -6.42 8.88 -12.20
CA ASN A 53 -5.49 7.86 -12.67
C ASN A 53 -4.55 7.33 -11.57
N PHE A 54 -4.98 7.39 -10.31
CA PHE A 54 -4.27 6.75 -9.20
C PHE A 54 -4.51 5.25 -9.17
N ALA A 55 -3.53 4.52 -8.65
CA ALA A 55 -3.64 3.11 -8.30
C ALA A 55 -2.85 2.83 -7.01
N GLN A 56 -3.17 1.72 -6.36
CA GLN A 56 -2.58 1.31 -5.09
C GLN A 56 -1.72 0.05 -5.27
N ALA A 57 -0.60 0.03 -4.56
CA ALA A 57 0.28 -1.12 -4.46
C ALA A 57 0.72 -1.30 -2.99
N SER A 58 1.31 -2.46 -2.71
CA SER A 58 1.97 -2.77 -1.44
C SER A 58 3.47 -2.96 -1.69
N ILE A 59 4.26 -2.46 -0.74
CA ILE A 59 5.69 -2.74 -0.63
C ILE A 59 5.88 -3.51 0.67
N THR A 60 6.10 -4.80 0.57
CA THR A 60 6.28 -5.67 1.73
C THR A 60 7.74 -5.66 2.14
N MET A 61 8.01 -5.40 3.41
CA MET A 61 9.36 -5.48 3.96
C MET A 61 9.73 -6.93 4.24
N HIS A 62 11.01 -7.25 4.18
CA HIS A 62 11.50 -8.51 4.74
C HIS A 62 11.25 -8.52 6.27
N PRO A 63 10.83 -9.65 6.89
CA PRO A 63 10.54 -9.73 8.34
C PRO A 63 11.66 -9.17 9.25
N ALA A 64 12.92 -9.47 8.93
CA ALA A 64 14.08 -8.94 9.66
C ALA A 64 14.27 -7.40 9.58
N TYR A 65 13.51 -6.70 8.73
CA TYR A 65 13.59 -5.27 8.45
C TYR A 65 12.22 -4.57 8.55
N SER A 66 11.29 -5.14 9.33
CA SER A 66 9.93 -4.61 9.48
C SER A 66 9.79 -3.55 10.58
N SER A 67 10.90 -3.02 11.11
CA SER A 67 10.89 -2.05 12.19
C SER A 67 10.73 -0.61 11.68
N ARG A 68 10.41 0.33 12.58
CA ARG A 68 10.27 1.75 12.22
C ARG A 68 11.58 2.36 11.70
N THR A 69 12.73 1.92 12.18
CA THR A 69 14.04 2.47 11.77
C THR A 69 14.49 1.96 10.40
N ASP A 70 13.92 0.85 9.95
CA ASP A 70 14.22 0.21 8.66
C ASP A 70 13.30 0.71 7.54
N PHE A 71 12.40 1.66 7.84
CA PHE A 71 11.41 2.15 6.90
C PHE A 71 12.09 2.73 5.63
N PRO A 72 11.70 2.28 4.42
CA PRO A 72 12.43 2.55 3.18
C PRO A 72 12.02 3.89 2.55
N ASP A 73 12.03 4.98 3.32
CA ASP A 73 11.54 6.29 2.90
C ASP A 73 12.21 6.84 1.62
N LYS A 74 13.54 6.68 1.50
CA LYS A 74 14.30 7.14 0.33
C LYS A 74 14.01 6.32 -0.90
N PHE A 75 13.83 5.01 -0.75
CA PHE A 75 13.36 4.16 -1.83
C PHE A 75 11.97 4.60 -2.32
N LEU A 76 11.01 4.81 -1.41
CA LEU A 76 9.66 5.26 -1.78
C LEU A 76 9.69 6.63 -2.48
N GLN A 77 10.47 7.58 -1.94
CA GLN A 77 10.65 8.91 -2.53
C GLN A 77 11.28 8.84 -3.92
N HIS A 78 12.34 8.03 -4.08
CA HIS A 78 13.02 7.82 -5.36
C HIS A 78 12.06 7.27 -6.43
N CYS A 79 11.17 6.36 -6.03
CA CYS A 79 10.19 5.74 -6.92
C CYS A 79 8.91 6.57 -7.13
N GLY A 80 8.76 7.73 -6.47
CA GLY A 80 7.55 8.55 -6.55
C GLY A 80 6.30 7.88 -5.97
N LEU A 81 6.48 7.07 -4.92
CA LEU A 81 5.43 6.32 -4.22
C LEU A 81 5.03 7.06 -2.95
N PHE A 82 3.74 7.38 -2.79
CA PHE A 82 3.22 8.01 -1.57
C PHE A 82 2.76 6.95 -0.59
N CYS A 83 3.49 6.76 0.51
CA CYS A 83 3.01 5.93 1.62
C CYS A 83 1.77 6.56 2.26
N VAL A 84 0.68 5.80 2.32
CA VAL A 84 -0.58 6.22 2.96
C VAL A 84 -0.95 5.39 4.18
N GLY A 85 -0.27 4.27 4.40
CA GLY A 85 -0.42 3.48 5.62
C GLY A 85 0.47 2.25 5.63
N THR A 86 0.40 1.49 6.72
CA THR A 86 1.07 0.19 6.85
C THR A 86 0.08 -0.84 7.40
N ARG A 87 0.25 -2.10 6.98
CA ARG A 87 -0.52 -3.25 7.46
C ARG A 87 0.45 -4.28 8.03
N LYS A 88 0.05 -4.94 9.11
CA LYS A 88 0.75 -6.15 9.56
C LYS A 88 0.36 -7.29 8.64
N VAL A 89 1.36 -8.03 8.17
CA VAL A 89 1.18 -9.18 7.28
C VAL A 89 2.00 -10.35 7.80
N SER A 90 1.54 -11.56 7.51
CA SER A 90 2.34 -12.78 7.70
C SER A 90 2.83 -13.21 6.32
N VAL A 91 4.12 -13.50 6.21
CA VAL A 91 4.77 -13.80 4.94
C VAL A 91 5.70 -14.99 5.08
N PHE A 92 5.84 -15.77 4.03
CA PHE A 92 6.95 -16.71 3.87
C PHE A 92 8.06 -15.97 3.11
N PRO A 93 9.12 -15.49 3.80
CA PRO A 93 10.16 -14.73 3.12
C PRO A 93 10.89 -15.61 2.11
N ARG A 94 11.34 -15.05 0.97
CA ARG A 94 12.10 -15.81 -0.04
C ARG A 94 13.39 -16.41 0.54
N ILE A 95 13.98 -15.74 1.52
CA ILE A 95 15.12 -16.22 2.31
C ILE A 95 14.82 -15.95 3.77
N SER A 96 14.81 -16.96 4.65
CA SER A 96 14.75 -16.69 6.08
C SER A 96 16.13 -16.35 6.64
N MET A 97 16.17 -15.42 7.58
CA MET A 97 17.38 -15.08 8.34
C MET A 97 17.53 -15.89 9.64
N ILE A 98 16.53 -16.69 9.98
CA ILE A 98 16.45 -17.41 11.25
C ILE A 98 16.71 -18.90 11.04
N SER A 99 16.22 -19.48 9.94
CA SER A 99 16.35 -20.90 9.62
C SER A 99 16.56 -21.16 8.13
N ASP A 100 17.12 -22.33 7.80
CA ASP A 100 17.31 -22.76 6.40
C ASP A 100 15.98 -23.15 5.71
N ASP A 101 14.92 -23.39 6.49
CA ASP A 101 13.56 -23.66 6.01
C ASP A 101 12.67 -22.47 6.36
N PRO A 102 12.29 -21.62 5.38
CA PRO A 102 11.48 -20.42 5.65
C PRO A 102 10.12 -20.77 6.23
N GLN A 103 9.84 -20.22 7.41
CA GLN A 103 8.53 -20.32 8.06
C GLN A 103 7.74 -19.04 7.84
N GLU A 104 6.45 -19.09 8.17
CA GLU A 104 5.63 -17.90 8.21
C GLU A 104 6.14 -16.94 9.30
N GLU A 105 6.50 -15.73 8.91
CA GLU A 105 7.05 -14.68 9.78
C GLU A 105 6.21 -13.40 9.66
N ASN A 106 6.11 -12.66 10.77
CA ASN A 106 5.40 -11.38 10.77
C ASN A 106 6.26 -10.30 10.11
N SER A 107 5.63 -9.49 9.25
CA SER A 107 6.23 -8.32 8.63
C SER A 107 5.23 -7.17 8.51
N ILE A 108 5.63 -6.13 7.79
CA ILE A 108 4.78 -5.00 7.41
C ILE A 108 4.68 -4.91 5.88
N ALA A 109 3.46 -4.66 5.40
CA ALA A 109 3.19 -4.20 4.05
C ALA A 109 2.92 -2.69 4.09
N ILE A 110 3.72 -1.93 3.36
CA ILE A 110 3.57 -0.48 3.21
C ILE A 110 2.62 -0.23 2.05
N ILE A 111 1.50 0.43 2.33
CA ILE A 111 0.50 0.73 1.31
C ILE A 111 0.87 2.05 0.65
N VAL A 112 1.02 2.01 -0.67
CA VAL A 112 1.45 3.15 -1.48
C VAL A 112 0.42 3.53 -2.53
N LEU A 113 0.32 4.83 -2.77
CA LEU A 113 -0.50 5.41 -3.83
C LEU A 113 0.38 6.22 -4.78
N THR A 114 0.13 6.11 -6.07
CA THR A 114 0.69 6.98 -7.09
C THR A 114 -0.13 6.89 -8.37
N LYS A 115 0.22 7.67 -9.38
CA LYS A 115 -0.42 7.60 -10.69
C LYS A 115 0.02 6.33 -11.42
N ARG A 116 -0.85 5.76 -12.25
CA ARG A 116 -0.52 4.55 -13.04
C ARG A 116 0.71 4.72 -13.94
N GLN A 117 0.97 5.92 -14.46
CA GLN A 117 2.19 6.21 -15.22
C GLN A 117 3.47 6.01 -14.40
N THR A 118 3.42 6.21 -13.09
CA THR A 118 4.56 5.95 -12.20
C THR A 118 4.83 4.46 -12.12
N TYR A 119 3.79 3.61 -11.98
CA TYR A 119 3.96 2.15 -12.02
C TYR A 119 4.49 1.67 -13.37
N GLN A 120 4.02 2.25 -14.48
CA GLN A 120 4.56 1.97 -15.81
C GLN A 120 6.08 2.19 -15.91
N ALA A 121 6.59 3.24 -15.25
CA ALA A 121 8.00 3.58 -15.24
C ALA A 121 8.81 2.85 -14.16
N LEU A 122 8.15 2.22 -13.17
CA LEU A 122 8.78 1.73 -11.95
C LEU A 122 9.89 0.73 -12.23
N ALA A 123 9.65 -0.28 -13.06
CA ALA A 123 10.65 -1.28 -13.41
C ALA A 123 11.95 -0.64 -13.96
N GLY A 124 11.82 0.35 -14.85
CA GLY A 124 12.96 1.08 -15.40
C GLY A 124 13.64 2.04 -14.42
N GLN A 125 12.95 2.46 -13.35
CA GLN A 125 13.56 3.19 -12.24
C GLN A 125 14.37 2.24 -11.36
N LEU A 126 13.82 1.06 -11.02
CA LEU A 126 14.50 0.05 -10.21
C LEU A 126 15.81 -0.44 -10.86
N GLU A 127 15.84 -0.58 -12.18
CA GLU A 127 17.05 -0.95 -12.94
C GLU A 127 18.20 0.07 -12.79
N LYS A 128 17.88 1.34 -12.49
CA LYS A 128 18.84 2.45 -12.38
C LYS A 128 19.32 2.71 -10.96
N ILE A 129 18.77 2.03 -9.95
CA ILE A 129 19.20 2.19 -8.56
C ILE A 129 20.68 1.79 -8.44
N GLU A 130 21.48 2.53 -7.70
CA GLU A 130 22.88 2.17 -7.44
C GLU A 130 23.02 1.49 -6.08
N GLU A 131 23.68 0.34 -6.03
CA GLU A 131 23.87 -0.46 -4.80
C GLU A 131 24.43 0.32 -3.59
N PRO A 132 25.51 1.12 -3.73
CA PRO A 132 26.10 1.80 -2.56
C PRO A 132 25.24 2.94 -2.02
N SER A 133 24.19 3.36 -2.74
CA SER A 133 23.30 4.42 -2.28
C SER A 133 22.37 3.95 -1.16
N LEU A 134 21.86 4.88 -0.34
CA LEU A 134 20.84 4.57 0.67
C LEU A 134 19.60 3.91 0.05
N VAL A 135 19.20 4.35 -1.16
CA VAL A 135 18.13 3.71 -1.92
C VAL A 135 18.46 2.26 -2.25
N GLY A 136 19.69 1.96 -2.70
CA GLY A 136 20.15 0.60 -2.98
C GLY A 136 20.20 -0.29 -1.74
N GLN A 137 20.58 0.27 -0.61
CA GLN A 137 20.61 -0.44 0.67
C GLN A 137 19.21 -0.75 1.21
N GLN A 138 18.26 0.21 1.12
CA GLN A 138 16.85 -0.01 1.44
C GLN A 138 16.19 -0.97 0.45
N PHE A 139 16.58 -0.92 -0.83
CA PHE A 139 16.05 -1.81 -1.85
C PHE A 139 16.31 -3.29 -1.55
N MET A 140 17.44 -3.62 -0.93
CA MET A 140 17.77 -5.00 -0.53
C MET A 140 16.99 -5.51 0.69
N THR A 141 16.21 -4.67 1.37
CA THR A 141 15.38 -5.07 2.53
C THR A 141 13.91 -5.31 2.16
N ILE A 142 13.54 -5.08 0.91
CA ILE A 142 12.18 -5.27 0.39
C ILE A 142 11.97 -6.73 0.01
N GLU A 143 10.87 -7.28 0.49
CA GLU A 143 10.42 -8.65 0.23
C GLU A 143 9.66 -8.75 -1.10
N SER A 144 8.65 -7.90 -1.29
CA SER A 144 7.84 -7.92 -2.51
C SER A 144 7.23 -6.57 -2.84
N ILE A 145 6.86 -6.41 -4.10
CA ILE A 145 6.07 -5.30 -4.64
C ILE A 145 4.86 -5.91 -5.34
N GLU A 146 3.65 -5.59 -4.89
CA GLU A 146 2.41 -6.21 -5.39
C GLU A 146 1.33 -5.16 -5.62
N ALA A 147 0.46 -5.37 -6.61
CA ALA A 147 -0.74 -4.55 -6.76
C ALA A 147 -1.74 -4.90 -5.65
N VAL A 148 -2.44 -3.91 -5.09
CA VAL A 148 -3.50 -4.19 -4.12
C VAL A 148 -4.82 -4.34 -4.85
N THR A 149 -5.45 -5.49 -4.65
CA THR A 149 -6.70 -5.88 -5.30
C THR A 149 -7.92 -5.49 -4.47
N ALA A 150 -9.11 -5.56 -5.09
CA ALA A 150 -10.38 -5.42 -4.39
C ALA A 150 -10.53 -6.42 -3.21
N TYR A 151 -10.04 -7.66 -3.37
CA TYR A 151 -10.12 -8.70 -2.35
C TYR A 151 -9.35 -8.33 -1.08
N ASP A 152 -8.20 -7.68 -1.21
CA ASP A 152 -7.36 -7.25 -0.09
C ASP A 152 -8.01 -6.16 0.78
N ARG A 153 -9.12 -5.57 0.30
CA ARG A 153 -9.86 -4.50 0.96
C ARG A 153 -11.20 -5.00 1.51
N MET A 154 -11.66 -6.19 1.13
CA MET A 154 -13.01 -6.68 1.43
C MET A 154 -13.05 -7.58 2.67
N ASN A 155 -13.45 -7.03 3.81
CA ASN A 155 -13.66 -7.76 5.08
C ASN A 155 -15.15 -7.89 5.42
N VAL A 156 -15.97 -8.28 4.43
CA VAL A 156 -17.41 -8.49 4.60
C VAL A 156 -17.73 -9.96 4.36
N PRO A 157 -18.20 -10.71 5.38
CA PRO A 157 -18.61 -12.10 5.24
C PRO A 157 -19.72 -12.28 4.19
N ASN A 158 -19.75 -13.45 3.54
CA ASN A 158 -20.76 -13.74 2.51
C ASN A 158 -22.18 -13.86 3.07
N ASP A 159 -22.31 -14.20 4.34
CA ASP A 159 -23.55 -14.28 5.11
C ASP A 159 -23.90 -12.95 5.82
N TYR A 160 -23.26 -11.84 5.43
CA TYR A 160 -23.63 -10.52 5.91
C TYR A 160 -24.80 -9.95 5.10
N PHE A 161 -26.00 -9.98 5.69
CA PHE A 161 -27.26 -9.64 5.00
C PHE A 161 -27.74 -8.19 5.19
N THR A 162 -26.95 -7.31 5.81
CA THR A 162 -27.31 -5.88 5.86
C THR A 162 -26.77 -5.15 4.64
N ASN A 163 -27.33 -3.96 4.38
CA ASN A 163 -26.92 -3.08 3.30
C ASN A 163 -26.08 -1.90 3.78
N ILE A 164 -25.49 -1.96 4.99
CA ILE A 164 -24.66 -0.91 5.56
C ILE A 164 -23.26 -1.44 5.77
N TYR A 165 -22.26 -0.70 5.31
CA TYR A 165 -20.85 -1.07 5.38
C TYR A 165 -20.02 0.07 5.93
N LEU A 166 -18.99 -0.26 6.71
CA LEU A 166 -17.98 0.68 7.16
C LEU A 166 -16.86 0.72 6.12
N VAL A 167 -16.50 1.90 5.64
CA VAL A 167 -15.40 2.07 4.68
C VAL A 167 -14.32 2.92 5.31
N GLY A 168 -13.11 2.38 5.38
CA GLY A 168 -11.89 3.10 5.74
C GLY A 168 -11.22 3.65 4.49
N LEU A 169 -10.85 4.92 4.50
CA LEU A 169 -10.37 5.66 3.35
C LEU A 169 -9.04 6.35 3.66
N TYR A 170 -8.10 6.24 2.73
CA TYR A 170 -6.89 7.03 2.72
C TYR A 170 -7.21 8.47 2.30
N VAL A 171 -6.54 9.43 2.93
CA VAL A 171 -6.54 10.81 2.44
C VAL A 171 -5.74 10.85 1.15
N ARG A 172 -6.32 11.47 0.12
CA ARG A 172 -5.67 11.57 -1.17
C ARG A 172 -4.41 12.45 -1.06
N PRO A 173 -3.26 12.03 -1.61
CA PRO A 173 -2.05 12.85 -1.58
C PRO A 173 -2.28 14.25 -2.16
N GLY A 174 -2.00 15.28 -1.36
CA GLY A 174 -2.17 16.68 -1.74
C GLY A 174 -3.53 17.30 -1.42
N MET A 175 -4.45 16.55 -0.79
CA MET A 175 -5.77 17.02 -0.38
C MET A 175 -5.94 17.02 1.14
N THR A 176 -6.92 17.79 1.60
CA THR A 176 -7.47 17.69 2.96
C THR A 176 -8.40 16.47 3.09
N VAL A 177 -8.71 16.09 4.33
CA VAL A 177 -9.71 15.05 4.64
C VAL A 177 -11.07 15.42 4.04
N ASP A 178 -11.47 16.69 4.15
CA ASP A 178 -12.76 17.17 3.65
C ASP A 178 -12.90 17.11 2.13
N GLU A 179 -11.83 17.43 1.40
CA GLU A 179 -11.78 17.31 -0.06
C GLU A 179 -11.86 15.85 -0.49
N SER A 180 -11.01 14.99 0.12
CA SER A 180 -11.02 13.55 -0.16
C SER A 180 -12.38 12.91 0.11
N ARG A 181 -13.05 13.34 1.19
CA ARG A 181 -14.40 12.87 1.54
C ARG A 181 -15.42 13.28 0.49
N LYS A 182 -15.39 14.51 0.00
CA LYS A 182 -16.32 14.97 -1.06
C LYS A 182 -16.16 14.15 -2.33
N GLU A 183 -14.91 13.90 -2.76
CA GLU A 183 -14.63 13.05 -3.92
C GLU A 183 -15.18 11.64 -3.71
N PHE A 184 -14.98 11.04 -2.53
CA PHE A 184 -15.51 9.71 -2.25
C PHE A 184 -17.04 9.67 -2.22
N VAL A 185 -17.72 10.69 -1.70
CA VAL A 185 -19.20 10.78 -1.72
C VAL A 185 -19.72 10.78 -3.15
N GLU A 186 -19.10 11.54 -4.04
CA GLU A 186 -19.47 11.58 -5.46
C GLU A 186 -19.22 10.23 -6.13
N TYR A 187 -18.08 9.60 -5.85
CA TYR A 187 -17.73 8.27 -6.35
C TYR A 187 -18.73 7.19 -5.89
N ALA A 188 -19.03 7.14 -4.58
CA ALA A 188 -19.96 6.18 -4.01
C ALA A 188 -21.36 6.36 -4.60
N LYS A 189 -21.82 7.61 -4.76
CA LYS A 189 -23.12 7.94 -5.37
C LYS A 189 -23.20 7.51 -6.83
N LYS A 190 -22.16 7.76 -7.63
CA LYS A 190 -22.09 7.30 -9.04
C LYS A 190 -22.28 5.78 -9.14
N ASN A 191 -21.78 5.05 -8.15
CA ASN A 191 -21.84 3.60 -8.06
C ASN A 191 -23.08 3.06 -7.32
N GLY A 192 -24.04 3.92 -6.95
CA GLY A 192 -25.31 3.52 -6.35
C GLY A 192 -25.27 3.28 -4.83
N PHE A 193 -24.33 3.92 -4.13
CA PHE A 193 -24.26 3.94 -2.68
C PHE A 193 -24.64 5.31 -2.11
N GLU A 194 -25.27 5.31 -0.94
CA GLU A 194 -25.50 6.51 -0.14
C GLU A 194 -24.45 6.58 0.98
N VAL A 195 -23.75 7.69 1.12
CA VAL A 195 -22.78 7.91 2.22
C VAL A 195 -23.49 8.60 3.38
N ASN A 196 -23.29 8.10 4.60
CA ASN A 196 -23.84 8.70 5.81
C ASN A 196 -23.08 10.00 6.16
N PRO A 197 -23.74 11.17 6.11
CA PRO A 197 -23.08 12.45 6.38
C PRO A 197 -22.72 12.64 7.86
N ASP A 198 -23.40 11.93 8.77
CA ASP A 198 -23.30 12.13 10.21
C ASP A 198 -22.37 11.12 10.89
N PHE A 199 -22.00 10.03 10.20
CA PHE A 199 -21.07 9.04 10.70
C PHE A 199 -19.73 9.17 10.00
N ASN A 200 -18.84 9.97 10.59
CA ASN A 200 -17.47 10.16 10.13
C ASN A 200 -16.52 10.24 11.32
N PHE A 201 -15.42 9.50 11.28
CA PHE A 201 -14.37 9.59 12.31
C PHE A 201 -13.00 9.26 11.73
N GLU A 202 -11.94 9.75 12.37
CA GLU A 202 -10.56 9.44 12.01
C GLU A 202 -9.96 8.47 13.01
N LYS A 203 -9.25 7.46 12.51
CA LYS A 203 -8.53 6.49 13.33
C LYS A 203 -7.37 5.90 12.53
N ASP A 204 -6.20 5.78 13.16
CA ASP A 204 -5.00 5.16 12.58
C ASP A 204 -4.58 5.74 11.21
N GLY A 205 -4.80 7.04 11.00
CA GLY A 205 -4.47 7.73 9.74
C GLY A 205 -5.48 7.51 8.60
N LEU A 206 -6.58 6.81 8.88
CA LEU A 206 -7.72 6.65 7.97
C LEU A 206 -8.89 7.50 8.43
N TYR A 207 -9.71 7.93 7.49
CA TYR A 207 -11.05 8.41 7.80
C TYR A 207 -12.07 7.33 7.45
N TYR A 208 -13.06 7.19 8.31
CA TYR A 208 -14.09 6.16 8.20
C TYR A 208 -15.45 6.80 7.96
N THR A 209 -16.25 6.16 7.11
CA THR A 209 -17.64 6.53 6.87
C THR A 209 -18.52 5.30 6.70
N LEU A 210 -19.84 5.46 6.87
CA LEU A 210 -20.79 4.41 6.53
C LEU A 210 -21.33 4.65 5.12
N ILE A 211 -21.36 3.59 4.33
CA ILE A 211 -22.08 3.57 3.06
C ILE A 211 -23.27 2.62 3.15
N LYS A 212 -24.33 2.93 2.40
CA LYS A 212 -25.51 2.09 2.27
C LYS A 212 -25.73 1.73 0.80
N GLY A 213 -25.90 0.45 0.50
CA GLY A 213 -26.13 -0.03 -0.86
C GLY A 213 -26.11 -1.55 -0.97
N GLU A 214 -26.21 -2.05 -2.20
CA GLU A 214 -26.27 -3.48 -2.48
C GLU A 214 -24.89 -4.15 -2.37
N ARG A 215 -24.81 -5.30 -1.69
CA ARG A 215 -23.55 -6.02 -1.46
C ARG A 215 -22.79 -6.33 -2.75
N TYR A 216 -23.50 -6.79 -3.78
CA TYR A 216 -22.88 -7.19 -5.06
C TYR A 216 -22.24 -6.02 -5.82
N LYS A 217 -22.49 -4.78 -5.38
CA LYS A 217 -21.83 -3.59 -5.93
C LYS A 217 -20.58 -3.19 -5.14
N LEU A 218 -20.24 -3.87 -4.05
CA LEU A 218 -19.07 -3.46 -3.25
C LEU A 218 -17.76 -3.57 -4.02
N ASP A 219 -17.69 -4.43 -5.05
CA ASP A 219 -16.50 -4.59 -5.88
C ASP A 219 -16.03 -3.23 -6.44
N CYS A 220 -16.94 -2.41 -6.99
CA CYS A 220 -16.56 -1.08 -7.48
C CYS A 220 -16.08 -0.13 -6.36
N ILE A 221 -16.57 -0.28 -5.12
CA ILE A 221 -16.04 0.49 -3.99
C ILE A 221 -14.63 0.00 -3.68
N SER A 222 -14.43 -1.32 -3.59
CA SER A 222 -13.12 -1.89 -3.31
C SER A 222 -12.11 -1.67 -4.41
N GLU A 223 -12.49 -1.45 -5.67
CA GLU A 223 -11.54 -1.11 -6.74
C GLU A 223 -10.97 0.31 -6.60
N ASN A 224 -11.66 1.21 -5.90
CA ASN A 224 -11.17 2.56 -5.68
C ASN A 224 -9.85 2.52 -4.87
N PRO A 225 -8.73 3.06 -5.40
CA PRO A 225 -7.42 2.95 -4.77
C PRO A 225 -7.33 3.69 -3.42
N PHE A 226 -8.21 4.65 -3.16
CA PHE A 226 -8.26 5.37 -1.89
C PHE A 226 -8.99 4.59 -0.80
N VAL A 227 -9.66 3.48 -1.14
CA VAL A 227 -10.25 2.59 -0.15
C VAL A 227 -9.15 1.74 0.51
N SER A 228 -9.10 1.80 1.83
CA SER A 228 -8.25 0.92 2.64
C SER A 228 -8.98 -0.38 2.95
N CYS A 229 -10.21 -0.28 3.45
CA CYS A 229 -11.01 -1.45 3.79
C CYS A 229 -12.51 -1.17 3.67
N ILE A 230 -13.25 -2.25 3.47
CA ILE A 230 -14.71 -2.32 3.55
C ILE A 230 -15.01 -3.41 4.57
N GLU A 231 -15.72 -3.06 5.63
CA GLU A 231 -15.95 -3.95 6.78
C GLU A 231 -17.41 -3.91 7.20
N VAL A 232 -17.80 -4.90 7.99
CA VAL A 232 -19.07 -4.82 8.71
C VAL A 232 -18.97 -3.70 9.77
N PRO A 233 -19.98 -2.81 9.90
CA PRO A 233 -20.00 -1.84 10.97
C PRO A 233 -19.93 -2.55 12.32
N PRO A 234 -19.24 -1.96 13.33
CA PRO A 234 -19.26 -2.50 14.67
C PRO A 234 -20.72 -2.62 15.14
N LEU A 235 -21.10 -3.79 15.63
CA LEU A 235 -22.39 -3.97 16.30
C LEU A 235 -22.48 -2.90 17.38
N LYS A 236 -23.62 -2.20 17.47
CA LYS A 236 -23.90 -1.39 18.66
C LYS A 236 -23.74 -2.32 19.87
N ALA A 237 -22.70 -2.08 20.68
CA ALA A 237 -22.56 -2.69 21.99
C ALA A 237 -23.71 -2.22 22.90
#